data_AF-A0A2M8ES37-F1
#
_entry.id   AF-A0A2M8ES37-F1
#
_cell.length_a   1.000
_cell.length_b   1.000
_cell.length_c   1.000
_cell.angle_alpha   90.00
_cell.angle_beta   90.00
_cell.angle_gamma   90.00
#
_symmetry.space_group_name_H-M   'P 1'
#
loop_
_entity.id
_entity.type
_entity.pdbx_description
1 polymer ?
#
loop_
_entity_poly.entity_id
_entity_poly.type
_entity_poly.pdbx_seq_one_letter_code
_entity_poly.pdbx_strand_id
1 'polypeptide(L)'
;MIYKDKIYGKLEIEEPIILELISTPAFLRLKGIEQAGFFEPHFPGSAKSRFEHSLGVFILLKKFGASLEEQVAGLIHDVSHGVFSHCLDYALGARFEKNHAYQDKILEKFIKKSEIPGILKKHGLDLDFILNDKNFPLKEKPLPDLCADRIDYSLRDAVSMQIIEPGEVS
;
A
#
# COMPACT_ATOMS: atom_id res chain seq x y z
N MET A 1 -0.02 0.24 -19.17
CA MET A 1 -0.57 1.54 -18.71
C MET A 1 0.58 2.42 -18.28
N ILE A 2 0.67 3.65 -18.80
CA ILE A 2 1.65 4.63 -18.30
C ILE A 2 1.06 5.28 -17.04
N TYR A 3 1.70 5.04 -15.90
CA TYR A 3 1.39 5.68 -14.63
C TYR A 3 2.42 6.80 -14.35
N LYS A 4 1.98 7.93 -13.82
CA LYS A 4 2.86 9.02 -13.39
C LYS A 4 2.71 9.19 -11.89
N ASP A 5 3.72 8.74 -11.14
CA ASP A 5 3.83 8.94 -9.71
C ASP A 5 4.57 10.26 -9.43
N LYS A 6 4.21 10.93 -8.33
CA LYS A 6 4.82 12.21 -7.92
C LYS A 6 6.24 12.03 -7.38
N ILE A 7 6.56 10.87 -6.83
CA ILE A 7 7.84 10.53 -6.18
C ILE A 7 8.74 9.81 -7.19
N TYR A 8 8.23 8.78 -7.84
CA TYR A 8 9.06 7.89 -8.69
C TYR A 8 9.00 8.19 -10.19
N GLY A 9 8.27 9.23 -10.59
CA GLY A 9 8.16 9.64 -11.99
C GLY A 9 7.26 8.73 -12.83
N LYS A 10 7.62 8.54 -14.10
CA LYS A 10 6.82 7.74 -15.04
C LYS A 10 7.17 6.25 -14.92
N LEU A 11 6.15 5.41 -14.86
CA LEU A 11 6.25 3.95 -14.81
C LEU A 11 5.34 3.35 -15.87
N GLU A 12 5.84 2.33 -16.56
CA GLU A 12 5.02 1.47 -17.40
C GLU A 12 4.61 0.20 -16.64
N ILE A 13 3.30 0.02 -16.50
CA ILE A 13 2.68 -1.18 -15.90
C ILE A 13 2.15 -2.06 -17.04
N GLU A 14 2.75 -3.23 -17.21
CA GLU A 14 2.41 -4.16 -18.29
C GLU A 14 1.78 -5.44 -17.75
N GLU A 15 2.01 -5.74 -16.47
CA GLU A 15 1.58 -6.94 -15.78
C GLU A 15 0.05 -7.02 -15.75
N PRO A 16 -0.58 -8.01 -16.43
CA PRO A 16 -2.04 -8.09 -16.52
C PRO A 16 -2.73 -8.17 -15.16
N ILE A 17 -2.16 -8.93 -14.23
CA ILE A 17 -2.67 -9.03 -12.86
C ILE A 17 -2.68 -7.68 -12.14
N ILE A 18 -1.62 -6.88 -12.28
CA ILE A 18 -1.53 -5.57 -11.64
C ILE A 18 -2.59 -4.64 -12.22
N LEU A 19 -2.74 -4.62 -13.56
CA LEU A 19 -3.76 -3.83 -14.25
C LEU A 19 -5.19 -4.20 -13.83
N GLU A 20 -5.47 -5.48 -13.65
CA GLU A 20 -6.76 -5.95 -13.15
C GLU A 20 -7.00 -5.53 -11.69
N LEU A 21 -6.01 -5.74 -10.81
CA LEU A 21 -6.11 -5.41 -9.39
C LEU A 21 -6.36 -3.91 -9.17
N ILE A 22 -5.60 -3.04 -9.85
CA ILE A 22 -5.73 -1.58 -9.67
C ILE A 22 -7.06 -1.02 -10.20
N SER A 23 -7.75 -1.79 -11.04
CA SER A 23 -9.05 -1.44 -11.63
C SER A 23 -10.24 -1.93 -10.78
N THR A 24 -9.99 -2.71 -9.72
CA THR A 24 -11.07 -3.22 -8.85
C THR A 24 -11.69 -2.12 -7.99
N PRO A 25 -12.99 -2.22 -7.65
CA PRO A 25 -13.61 -1.35 -6.65
C PRO A 25 -12.86 -1.38 -5.31
N ALA A 26 -12.41 -2.58 -4.89
CA ALA A 26 -11.64 -2.78 -3.68
C ALA A 26 -10.38 -1.90 -3.63
N PHE A 27 -9.64 -1.80 -4.74
CA PHE A 27 -8.43 -0.99 -4.83
C PHE A 27 -8.74 0.49 -5.11
N LEU A 28 -9.66 0.79 -6.02
CA LEU A 28 -10.02 2.16 -6.39
C LEU A 28 -10.55 2.99 -5.21
N ARG A 29 -11.16 2.36 -4.21
CA ARG A 29 -11.59 3.06 -2.99
C ARG A 29 -10.43 3.75 -2.26
N LEU A 30 -9.20 3.23 -2.38
CA LEU A 30 -8.02 3.76 -1.71
C LEU A 30 -7.71 5.21 -2.13
N LYS A 31 -8.26 5.68 -3.26
CA LYS A 31 -8.16 7.08 -3.70
C LYS A 31 -8.84 8.05 -2.73
N GLY A 32 -9.84 7.58 -1.98
CA GLY A 32 -10.55 8.37 -0.96
C GLY A 32 -10.07 8.11 0.47
N ILE A 33 -8.96 7.39 0.66
CA ILE A 33 -8.40 7.09 1.99
C ILE A 33 -7.06 7.80 2.11
N GLU A 34 -6.94 8.72 3.08
CA GLU A 34 -5.68 9.41 3.36
C GLU A 34 -4.67 8.47 4.04
N GLN A 35 -3.42 8.48 3.57
CA GLN A 35 -2.30 7.67 4.06
C GLN A 35 -1.93 8.07 5.50
N ALA A 36 -1.72 9.37 5.72
CA ALA A 36 -1.34 9.90 7.03
C ALA A 36 -2.54 10.05 7.98
N GLY A 37 -3.77 9.77 7.56
CA GLY A 37 -4.98 10.21 8.28
C GLY A 37 -5.26 11.70 8.08
N PHE A 38 -6.18 12.26 8.89
CA PHE A 38 -6.82 13.58 8.69
C PHE A 38 -5.91 14.79 8.99
N PHE A 39 -4.76 14.88 8.31
CA PHE A 39 -3.78 15.96 8.45
C PHE A 39 -4.00 17.12 7.48
N GLU A 40 -4.74 16.92 6.39
CA GLU A 40 -4.98 17.95 5.37
C GLU A 40 -5.53 19.29 5.92
N PRO A 41 -6.45 19.32 6.91
CA PRO A 41 -6.90 20.59 7.49
C PRO A 41 -5.83 21.36 8.26
N HIS A 42 -4.77 20.69 8.70
CA HIS A 42 -3.67 21.27 9.47
C HIS A 42 -2.42 21.54 8.60
N PHE A 43 -2.23 20.75 7.54
CA PHE A 43 -1.14 20.86 6.58
C PHE A 43 -1.71 20.77 5.15
N PRO A 44 -2.17 21.88 4.58
CA PRO A 44 -2.75 21.89 3.23
C PRO A 44 -1.75 21.36 2.18
N GLY A 45 -2.20 20.42 1.35
CA GLY A 45 -1.37 19.74 0.34
C GLY A 45 -0.62 18.51 0.84
N SER A 46 -0.87 18.07 2.09
CA SER A 46 -0.30 16.83 2.65
C SER A 46 -1.14 15.59 2.35
N ALA A 47 -2.35 15.76 1.80
CA ALA A 47 -3.23 14.68 1.39
C ALA A 47 -2.53 13.77 0.38
N LYS A 48 -2.30 12.54 0.82
CA LYS A 48 -1.77 11.44 0.02
C LYS A 48 -2.73 10.31 0.13
N SER A 49 -3.15 9.77 -1.01
CA SER A 49 -4.05 8.62 -0.99
C SER A 49 -3.27 7.34 -0.69
N ARG A 50 -3.89 6.40 0.02
CA ARG A 50 -3.37 5.03 0.14
C ARG A 50 -3.19 4.38 -1.23
N PHE A 51 -3.96 4.81 -2.23
CA PHE A 51 -3.81 4.38 -3.61
C PHE A 51 -2.43 4.72 -4.18
N GLU A 52 -1.97 5.97 -4.01
CA GLU A 52 -0.65 6.40 -4.46
C GLU A 52 0.46 5.65 -3.71
N HIS A 53 0.30 5.45 -2.40
CA HIS A 53 1.23 4.69 -1.58
C HIS A 53 1.34 3.22 -2.02
N SER A 54 0.22 2.50 -2.15
CA SER A 54 0.20 1.11 -2.62
C SER A 54 0.86 0.93 -3.99
N LEU A 55 0.64 1.87 -4.91
CA LEU A 55 1.35 1.88 -6.21
C LEU A 55 2.84 2.18 -6.06
N GLY A 56 3.21 3.05 -5.12
CA GLY A 56 4.59 3.35 -4.77
C GLY A 56 5.36 2.15 -4.23
N VAL A 57 4.75 1.39 -3.32
CA VAL A 57 5.32 0.13 -2.81
C VAL A 57 5.51 -0.88 -3.95
N PHE A 58 4.52 -1.03 -4.82
CA PHE A 58 4.66 -1.84 -6.04
C PHE A 58 5.84 -1.38 -6.91
N ILE A 59 5.98 -0.07 -7.16
CA ILE A 59 7.10 0.50 -7.94
C ILE A 59 8.44 0.14 -7.31
N LEU A 60 8.59 0.32 -6.01
CA LEU A 60 9.82 0.01 -5.29
C LEU A 60 10.16 -1.47 -5.37
N LEU A 61 9.18 -2.35 -5.14
CA LEU A 61 9.37 -3.79 -5.22
C LEU A 61 9.79 -4.23 -6.63
N LYS A 62 9.17 -3.67 -7.67
CA LYS A 62 9.58 -3.90 -9.06
C LYS A 62 11.01 -3.43 -9.31
N LYS A 63 11.39 -2.24 -8.81
CA LYS A 63 12.77 -1.72 -8.92
C LYS A 63 13.79 -2.55 -8.15
N PHE A 64 13.40 -3.15 -7.02
CA PHE A 64 14.26 -4.03 -6.23
C PHE A 64 14.36 -5.47 -6.78
N GLY A 65 13.67 -5.78 -7.87
CA GLY A 65 13.69 -7.11 -8.48
C GLY A 65 12.91 -8.15 -7.67
N ALA A 66 11.92 -7.73 -6.89
CA ALA A 66 11.05 -8.64 -6.14
C ALA A 66 10.24 -9.54 -7.10
N SER A 67 9.81 -10.71 -6.61
CA SER A 67 8.97 -11.61 -7.40
C SER A 67 7.61 -10.99 -7.71
N LEU A 68 6.88 -11.52 -8.69
CA LEU A 68 5.54 -11.02 -9.03
C LEU A 68 4.58 -11.16 -7.84
N GLU A 69 4.68 -12.25 -7.08
CA GLU A 69 3.91 -12.49 -5.87
C GLU A 69 4.17 -11.43 -4.82
N GLU A 70 5.45 -11.08 -4.61
CA GLU A 70 5.83 -10.04 -3.66
C GLU A 70 5.36 -8.65 -4.11
N GLN A 71 5.47 -8.35 -5.40
CA GLN A 71 4.92 -7.12 -5.99
C GLN A 71 3.40 -7.02 -5.80
N VAL A 72 2.67 -8.13 -6.00
CA VAL A 72 1.22 -8.22 -5.78
C VAL A 72 0.89 -8.06 -4.30
N ALA A 73 1.62 -8.73 -3.40
CA ALA A 73 1.44 -8.61 -1.96
C ALA A 73 1.65 -7.16 -1.49
N GLY A 74 2.72 -6.51 -1.95
CA GLY A 74 2.98 -5.10 -1.68
C GLY A 74 1.96 -4.15 -2.29
N LEU A 75 1.42 -4.44 -3.47
CA LEU A 75 0.33 -3.65 -4.04
C LEU A 75 -0.91 -3.70 -3.14
N ILE A 76 -1.31 -4.89 -2.67
CA ILE A 76 -2.59 -5.04 -1.97
C ILE A 76 -2.50 -4.92 -0.43
N HIS A 77 -1.31 -4.75 0.14
CA HIS A 77 -1.09 -4.78 1.60
C HIS A 77 -1.98 -3.80 2.37
N ASP A 78 -2.30 -2.67 1.73
CA ASP A 78 -3.08 -1.59 2.32
C ASP A 78 -4.56 -1.59 1.96
N VAL A 79 -5.01 -2.61 1.20
CA VAL A 79 -6.37 -2.70 0.68
C VAL A 79 -7.40 -2.96 1.77
N SER A 80 -7.07 -3.15 3.04
CA SER A 80 -8.08 -3.20 4.10
C SER A 80 -8.09 -2.04 5.06
N HIS A 81 -7.12 -1.14 4.94
CA HIS A 81 -7.10 0.05 5.76
C HIS A 81 -8.38 0.86 5.52
N GLY A 82 -9.05 1.21 6.62
CA GLY A 82 -10.29 1.96 6.60
C GLY A 82 -10.00 3.46 6.70
N VAL A 83 -10.86 4.29 6.09
CA VAL A 83 -10.90 5.76 6.29
C VAL A 83 -10.98 6.14 7.77
N PHE A 84 -11.49 5.22 8.60
CA PHE A 84 -11.67 5.41 10.03
C PHE A 84 -10.73 4.57 10.89
N SER A 85 -9.80 3.75 10.38
CA SER A 85 -8.98 2.93 11.30
C SER A 85 -8.18 3.81 12.27
N HIS A 86 -7.54 4.86 11.79
CA HIS A 86 -6.83 5.82 12.65
C HIS A 86 -7.75 6.65 13.55
N CYS A 87 -8.88 7.16 13.02
CA CYS A 87 -9.85 7.92 13.81
C CYS A 87 -10.56 7.07 14.87
N LEU A 88 -10.81 5.80 14.58
CA LEU A 88 -11.45 4.83 15.46
C LEU A 88 -10.46 4.35 16.52
N ASP A 89 -9.19 4.14 16.17
CA ASP A 89 -8.12 3.84 17.14
C ASP A 89 -7.91 5.00 18.12
N TYR A 90 -8.00 6.24 17.65
CA TYR A 90 -7.96 7.45 18.47
C TYR A 90 -9.23 7.62 19.33
N ALA A 91 -10.42 7.50 18.73
CA ALA A 91 -11.71 7.67 19.41
C ALA A 91 -12.02 6.56 20.42
N LEU A 92 -11.52 5.34 20.19
CA LEU A 92 -11.65 4.21 21.11
C LEU A 92 -10.50 4.14 22.14
N GLY A 93 -9.60 5.12 22.13
CA GLY A 93 -8.59 5.36 23.16
C GLY A 93 -7.60 4.21 23.32
N ALA A 94 -6.55 4.18 22.48
CA ALA A 94 -5.32 3.40 22.69
C ALA A 94 -5.49 1.91 23.08
N ARG A 95 -6.67 1.32 22.86
CA ARG A 95 -6.93 -0.11 23.10
C ARG A 95 -6.56 -0.99 21.90
N PHE A 96 -6.33 -0.38 20.74
CA PHE A 96 -6.01 -1.07 19.49
C PHE A 96 -4.55 -0.93 19.04
N GLU A 97 -3.74 -0.11 19.72
CA GLU A 97 -2.31 0.15 19.43
C GLU A 97 -1.38 -1.08 19.43
N LYS A 98 -1.90 -2.30 19.69
CA LYS A 98 -1.05 -3.48 19.93
C LYS A 98 -1.38 -4.75 19.16
N ASN A 99 -2.14 -4.70 18.07
CA ASN A 99 -2.37 -5.93 17.30
C ASN A 99 -2.29 -5.71 15.78
N HIS A 100 -1.07 -5.78 15.22
CA HIS A 100 -0.87 -6.16 13.80
C HIS A 100 -1.81 -7.33 13.43
N ALA A 101 -1.90 -8.34 14.31
CA ALA A 101 -2.80 -9.48 14.17
C ALA A 101 -4.31 -9.15 14.06
N TYR A 102 -4.77 -7.97 14.49
CA TYR A 102 -6.16 -7.53 14.32
C TYR A 102 -6.37 -6.88 12.95
N GLN A 103 -5.41 -6.04 12.54
CA GLN A 103 -5.39 -5.44 11.20
C GLN A 103 -5.25 -6.53 10.12
N ASP A 104 -4.38 -7.52 10.33
CA ASP A 104 -4.22 -8.69 9.44
C ASP A 104 -5.53 -9.46 9.27
N LYS A 105 -6.28 -9.65 10.37
CA LYS A 105 -7.59 -10.32 10.33
C LYS A 105 -8.66 -9.51 9.60
N ILE A 106 -8.61 -8.18 9.68
CA ILE A 106 -9.51 -7.32 8.91
C ILE A 106 -9.10 -7.37 7.43
N LEU A 107 -7.79 -7.35 7.14
CA LEU A 107 -7.22 -7.51 5.81
C LEU A 107 -7.68 -8.78 5.13
N GLU A 108 -7.44 -9.90 5.77
CA GLU A 108 -7.81 -11.20 5.26
C GLU A 108 -9.32 -11.30 5.01
N LYS A 109 -10.15 -10.82 5.95
CA LYS A 109 -11.62 -10.82 5.79
C LYS A 109 -12.10 -9.91 4.66
N PHE A 110 -11.50 -8.74 4.49
CA PHE A 110 -11.85 -7.80 3.44
C PHE A 110 -11.48 -8.39 2.08
N ILE A 111 -10.23 -8.85 1.93
CA ILE A 111 -9.74 -9.45 0.68
C ILE A 111 -10.58 -10.66 0.31
N LYS A 112 -10.86 -11.58 1.24
CA LYS A 112 -11.69 -12.77 0.97
C LYS A 112 -13.11 -12.47 0.49
N LYS A 113 -13.63 -11.26 0.74
CA LYS A 113 -14.97 -10.81 0.29
C LYS A 113 -14.93 -9.91 -0.95
N SER A 114 -13.75 -9.57 -1.45
CA SER A 114 -13.55 -8.71 -2.61
C SER A 114 -13.38 -9.51 -3.91
N GLU A 115 -13.11 -8.81 -5.00
CA GLU A 115 -12.79 -9.37 -6.31
C GLU A 115 -11.37 -9.97 -6.37
N ILE A 116 -10.50 -9.60 -5.42
CA ILE A 116 -9.07 -9.93 -5.41
C ILE A 116 -8.81 -11.45 -5.45
N PRO A 117 -9.44 -12.31 -4.63
CA PRO A 117 -9.20 -13.76 -4.68
C PRO A 117 -9.49 -14.37 -6.05
N GLY A 118 -10.52 -13.87 -6.74
CA GLY A 118 -10.86 -14.32 -8.09
C GLY A 118 -9.77 -13.95 -9.11
N ILE A 119 -9.22 -12.74 -8.99
CA ILE A 119 -8.13 -12.27 -9.85
C ILE A 119 -6.84 -13.05 -9.57
N LEU A 120 -6.46 -13.24 -8.29
CA LEU A 120 -5.28 -14.03 -7.93
C LEU A 120 -5.37 -15.45 -8.51
N LYS A 121 -6.52 -16.11 -8.31
CA LYS A 121 -6.77 -17.45 -8.85
C LYS A 121 -6.72 -17.50 -10.37
N LYS A 122 -7.29 -16.51 -11.06
CA LYS A 122 -7.26 -16.40 -12.53
C LYS A 122 -5.81 -16.36 -13.06
N HIS A 123 -4.90 -15.72 -12.33
CA HIS A 123 -3.48 -15.61 -12.69
C HIS A 123 -2.60 -16.69 -12.05
N GLY A 124 -3.19 -17.70 -11.41
CA GLY A 124 -2.45 -18.83 -10.84
C GLY A 124 -1.72 -18.52 -9.52
N LEU A 125 -2.07 -17.43 -8.84
CA LEU A 125 -1.51 -17.08 -7.53
C LEU A 125 -2.38 -17.60 -6.39
N ASP A 126 -1.73 -18.15 -5.37
CA ASP A 126 -2.38 -18.64 -4.16
C ASP A 126 -2.62 -17.49 -3.16
N LEU A 127 -3.85 -17.35 -2.69
CA LEU A 127 -4.23 -16.26 -1.79
C LEU A 127 -3.49 -16.36 -0.45
N ASP A 128 -3.41 -17.55 0.14
CA ASP A 128 -2.81 -17.73 1.47
C ASP A 128 -1.29 -17.50 1.40
N PHE A 129 -0.66 -17.84 0.28
CA PHE A 129 0.73 -17.49 0.00
C PHE A 129 0.94 -15.97 -0.10
N ILE A 130 0.07 -15.25 -0.80
CA ILE A 130 0.14 -13.80 -0.98
C ILE A 130 -0.13 -13.03 0.32
N LEU A 131 -0.96 -13.56 1.22
CA LEU A 131 -1.27 -12.92 2.50
C LEU A 131 -0.28 -13.25 3.63
N ASN A 132 0.70 -14.12 3.39
CA ASN A 132 1.70 -14.49 4.38
C ASN A 132 2.97 -13.65 4.21
N ASP A 133 3.09 -12.58 5.01
CA ASP A 133 4.20 -11.63 4.94
C ASP A 133 5.58 -12.25 5.14
N LYS A 134 5.68 -13.42 5.77
CA LYS A 134 6.96 -14.15 5.92
C LYS A 134 7.56 -14.57 4.58
N ASN A 135 6.75 -14.61 3.52
CA ASN A 135 7.20 -14.93 2.18
C ASN A 135 7.86 -13.72 1.48
N PHE A 136 7.70 -12.49 2.01
CA PHE A 136 7.94 -11.24 1.30
C PHE A 136 8.85 -10.26 2.08
N PRO A 137 10.15 -10.55 2.17
CA PRO A 137 11.09 -9.78 2.96
C PRO A 137 11.43 -8.40 2.36
N LEU A 138 11.21 -8.14 1.07
CA LEU A 138 11.38 -6.82 0.48
C LEU A 138 10.16 -5.94 0.73
N LYS A 139 8.96 -6.52 0.79
CA LYS A 139 7.72 -5.83 1.15
C LYS A 139 7.81 -5.28 2.58
N GLU A 140 8.11 -6.17 3.52
CA GLU A 140 8.07 -5.86 4.96
C GLU A 140 9.13 -6.63 5.75
N LYS A 141 9.72 -5.96 6.74
CA LYS A 141 10.72 -6.57 7.65
C LYS A 141 10.48 -6.14 9.09
N PRO A 142 10.89 -6.92 10.10
CA PRO A 142 10.96 -6.43 11.48
C PRO A 142 11.83 -5.15 11.58
N LEU A 143 11.50 -4.26 12.51
CA LEU A 143 12.38 -3.14 12.85
C LEU A 143 13.73 -3.69 13.38
N PRO A 144 14.87 -3.04 13.07
CA PRO A 144 15.03 -1.71 12.46
C PRO A 144 15.23 -1.72 10.93
N ASP A 145 15.04 -2.85 10.25
CA ASP A 145 15.43 -2.98 8.84
C ASP A 145 14.56 -2.15 7.88
N LEU A 146 15.13 -1.73 6.75
CA LEU A 146 14.38 -1.06 5.69
C LEU A 146 13.57 -2.07 4.86
N CYS A 147 12.40 -1.65 4.40
CA CYS A 147 11.54 -2.36 3.45
C CYS A 147 10.82 -1.38 2.52
N ALA A 148 10.21 -1.89 1.44
CA ALA A 148 9.57 -1.05 0.42
C ALA A 148 8.45 -0.18 0.98
N ASP A 149 7.61 -0.72 1.87
CA ASP A 149 6.56 0.05 2.57
C ASP A 149 7.14 1.27 3.31
N ARG A 150 8.15 1.05 4.16
CA ARG A 150 8.80 2.11 4.93
C ARG A 150 9.47 3.16 4.09
N ILE A 151 10.15 2.73 3.02
CA ILE A 151 10.79 3.65 2.10
C ILE A 151 9.72 4.52 1.42
N ASP A 152 8.61 3.92 0.98
CA ASP A 152 7.57 4.67 0.30
C ASP A 152 6.93 5.73 1.18
N TYR A 153 6.37 5.34 2.33
CA TYR A 153 5.66 6.31 3.15
C TYR A 153 6.61 7.41 3.64
N SER A 154 7.87 7.08 3.94
CA SER A 154 8.85 8.07 4.42
C SER A 154 9.19 9.11 3.35
N LEU A 155 9.42 8.66 2.11
CA LEU A 155 9.73 9.56 0.99
C LEU A 155 8.51 10.39 0.60
N ARG A 156 7.33 9.77 0.58
CA ARG A 156 6.07 10.46 0.29
C ARG A 156 5.73 11.49 1.37
N ASP A 157 6.04 11.19 2.63
CA ASP A 157 5.97 12.14 3.75
C ASP A 157 6.94 13.29 3.60
N ALA A 158 8.21 13.02 3.35
CA ALA A 158 9.22 14.04 3.16
C ALA A 158 8.90 14.98 1.99
N VAL A 159 8.46 14.45 0.83
CA VAL A 159 8.09 15.27 -0.33
C VAL A 159 6.86 16.14 -0.06
N SER A 160 5.80 15.58 0.54
CA SER A 160 4.59 16.39 0.81
C SER A 160 4.80 17.44 1.90
N MET A 161 5.71 17.18 2.84
CA MET A 161 6.13 18.17 3.84
C MET A 161 7.16 19.15 3.30
N GLN A 162 7.54 19.06 2.02
CA GLN A 162 8.57 19.91 1.38
C GLN A 162 9.93 19.84 2.09
N ILE A 163 10.22 18.69 2.72
CA ILE A 163 11.52 18.41 3.33
C ILE A 163 12.55 18.06 2.25
N ILE A 164 12.10 17.39 1.17
CA ILE A 164 12.90 17.03 0.00
C ILE A 164 12.11 17.29 -1.28
N GLU A 165 12.81 17.54 -2.40
CA GLU A 165 12.20 17.70 -3.71
C GLU A 165 12.08 16.35 -4.45
N PRO A 166 11.04 16.12 -5.28
CA PRO A 166 10.90 14.88 -6.04
C PRO A 166 12.11 14.49 -6.89
N GLY A 167 12.87 15.47 -7.41
CA GLY A 167 14.07 15.23 -8.21
C GLY A 167 15.26 14.67 -7.43
N GLU A 168 15.22 14.72 -6.10
CA GLU A 168 16.26 14.17 -5.23
C GLU A 168 16.06 12.68 -4.94
N VAL A 169 14.91 12.11 -5.31
CA VAL A 169 14.52 10.72 -5.03
C VAL A 169 14.74 9.80 -6.24
N SER A 170 14.78 10.36 -7.46
CA SER A 170 14.74 9.65 -8.73
C SER A 170 16.09 9.32 -9.34
#